data_AF-A0A8C5P022-F1
#
_entry.id   AF-A0A8C5P022-F1
#
_cell.length_a   1.000
_cell.length_b   1.000
_cell.length_c   1.000
_cell.angle_alpha   90.00
_cell.angle_beta   90.00
_cell.angle_gamma   90.00
#
_symmetry.space_group_name_H-M   'P 1'
#
loop_
_entity.id
_entity.type
_entity.pdbx_description
1 polymer ?
#
loop_
_entity_poly.entity_id
_entity_poly.type
_entity_poly.pdbx_seq_one_letter_code
_entity_poly.pdbx_strand_id
1 'polypeptide(L)'
;CSEIILRQEFLKDGFHRDLLIKVKFGESIEELQTCRLLIKHYIPTGLFVDPYELASLREKNLTEAVMVSESFNVEAPNYLSEESEVLIYARQDAQCIDCFQAFLPVHYRYHRPHKKDGDTLIVVSNPDLLMYCDQGEDYKVASTS
;
A
#
# COMPACT_ATOMS: atom_id res chain seq x y z
N CYS A 1 11.91 18.93 -13.57
CA CYS A 1 11.47 17.56 -13.25
C CYS A 1 10.04 17.62 -12.77
N SER A 2 9.21 16.71 -13.23
CA SER A 2 7.84 16.51 -12.74
C SER A 2 7.92 16.00 -11.31
N GLU A 3 7.40 16.76 -10.36
CA GLU A 3 7.45 16.39 -8.95
C GLU A 3 6.35 15.35 -8.66
N ILE A 4 6.73 14.21 -8.08
CA ILE A 4 5.80 13.20 -7.56
C ILE A 4 5.79 13.35 -6.04
N ILE A 5 4.63 13.63 -5.47
CA ILE A 5 4.45 13.76 -4.03
C ILE A 5 3.75 12.50 -3.53
N LEU A 6 4.46 11.71 -2.73
CA LEU A 6 3.95 10.54 -2.04
C LEU A 6 3.76 10.86 -0.55
N ARG A 7 2.57 10.58 -0.02
CA ARG A 7 2.28 10.69 1.41
C ARG A 7 1.66 9.39 1.91
N GLN A 8 2.17 8.89 3.03
CA GLN A 8 1.66 7.74 3.74
C GLN A 8 1.17 8.18 5.13
N GLU A 9 0.01 7.70 5.55
CA GLU A 9 -0.60 8.08 6.82
C GLU A 9 -1.28 6.87 7.47
N PHE A 10 -1.00 6.64 8.74
CA PHE A 10 -1.66 5.60 9.54
C PHE A 10 -2.82 6.21 10.32
N LEU A 11 -4.03 5.70 10.08
CA LEU A 11 -5.26 6.12 10.76
C LEU A 11 -5.73 5.03 11.75
N LYS A 12 -6.76 5.38 12.54
CA LYS A 12 -7.32 4.60 13.67
C LYS A 12 -6.31 4.40 14.80
N ASP A 13 -6.77 3.84 15.92
CA ASP A 13 -5.95 3.46 17.07
C ASP A 13 -6.00 1.95 17.37
N GLY A 14 -4.98 1.46 18.08
CA GLY A 14 -4.87 0.05 18.45
C GLY A 14 -4.07 -0.81 17.47
N PHE A 15 -4.35 -2.13 17.49
CA PHE A 15 -3.60 -3.15 16.74
C PHE A 15 -4.02 -3.26 15.27
N HIS A 16 -5.18 -2.72 14.90
CA HIS A 16 -5.66 -2.59 13.53
C HIS A 16 -5.61 -1.11 13.14
N ARG A 17 -4.81 -0.79 12.12
CA ARG A 17 -4.64 0.55 11.56
C ARG A 17 -5.01 0.56 10.08
N ASP A 18 -5.33 1.73 9.57
CA ASP A 18 -5.50 1.92 8.13
C ASP A 18 -4.29 2.66 7.57
N LEU A 19 -3.62 2.07 6.59
CA LEU A 19 -2.60 2.75 5.82
C LEU A 19 -3.25 3.46 4.63
N LEU A 20 -3.28 4.78 4.68
CA LEU A 20 -3.74 5.64 3.60
C LEU A 20 -2.53 6.13 2.80
N ILE A 21 -2.51 5.81 1.51
CA ILE A 21 -1.45 6.19 0.58
C ILE A 21 -2.03 7.21 -0.39
N LYS A 22 -1.40 8.38 -0.49
CA LYS A 22 -1.78 9.45 -1.40
C LYS A 22 -0.61 9.75 -2.33
N VAL A 23 -0.87 9.75 -3.62
CA VAL A 23 0.11 10.06 -4.66
C VAL A 23 -0.42 11.23 -5.45
N LYS A 24 0.37 12.29 -5.59
CA LYS A 24 0.08 13.40 -6.48
C LYS A 24 1.16 13.50 -7.54
N PHE A 25 0.76 13.45 -8.80
CA PHE A 25 1.66 13.69 -9.93
C PHE A 25 1.67 15.19 -10.28
N GLY A 26 2.80 15.69 -10.78
CA GLY A 26 2.93 17.06 -11.27
C GLY A 26 2.32 17.27 -12.66
N GLU A 27 2.09 18.53 -13.02
CA GLU A 27 1.34 19.01 -14.21
C GLU A 27 1.86 18.55 -15.58
N SER A 28 2.95 17.78 -15.65
CA SER A 28 3.58 17.39 -16.93
C SER A 28 3.12 16.03 -17.46
N ILE A 29 2.18 15.35 -16.80
CA ILE A 29 1.66 14.06 -17.27
C ILE A 29 0.30 14.33 -17.89
N GLU A 30 0.32 14.60 -19.20
CA GLU A 30 -0.90 14.71 -19.99
C GLU A 30 -1.69 13.39 -19.90
N GLU A 31 -3.01 13.48 -19.76
CA GLU A 31 -3.95 12.36 -19.78
C GLU A 31 -3.89 11.37 -18.59
N LEU A 32 -3.58 11.83 -17.38
CA LEU A 32 -3.70 11.00 -16.15
C LEU A 32 -5.09 10.36 -15.95
N GLN A 33 -6.12 10.88 -16.60
CA GLN A 33 -7.49 10.33 -16.59
C GLN A 33 -7.62 8.95 -17.25
N THR A 34 -6.72 8.58 -18.17
CA THR A 34 -6.69 7.25 -18.79
C THR A 34 -5.70 6.30 -18.10
N CYS A 35 -5.02 6.78 -17.06
CA CYS A 35 -4.00 6.03 -16.35
C CYS A 35 -4.58 5.23 -15.18
N ARG A 36 -4.02 4.03 -15.00
CA ARG A 36 -4.19 3.19 -13.82
C ARG A 36 -2.88 3.20 -13.04
N LEU A 37 -2.99 3.42 -11.74
CA LEU A 37 -1.86 3.36 -10.83
C LEU A 37 -1.96 2.09 -9.99
N LEU A 38 -0.95 1.23 -10.13
CA LEU A 38 -0.73 0.09 -9.26
C LEU A 38 0.36 0.47 -8.24
N ILE A 39 0.03 0.31 -6.96
CA ILE A 39 0.95 0.53 -5.85
C ILE A 39 1.38 -0.84 -5.35
N LYS A 40 2.69 -1.09 -5.41
CA LYS A 40 3.29 -2.31 -4.89
C LYS A 40 3.92 -2.00 -3.54
N HIS A 41 3.38 -2.60 -2.48
CA HIS A 41 3.79 -2.32 -1.11
C HIS A 41 4.39 -3.56 -0.45
N TYR A 42 5.59 -3.39 0.11
CA TYR A 42 6.21 -4.36 1.00
C TYR A 42 5.75 -4.12 2.44
N ILE A 43 5.16 -5.14 3.06
CA ILE A 43 4.62 -5.09 4.42
C ILE A 43 5.62 -5.76 5.35
N PRO A 44 6.25 -5.01 6.28
CA PRO A 44 7.32 -5.53 7.13
C PRO A 44 6.79 -6.57 8.10
N THR A 45 7.69 -7.41 8.64
CA THR A 45 7.35 -8.54 9.52
C THR A 45 6.67 -8.15 10.84
N GLY A 46 6.66 -6.87 11.21
CA GLY A 46 5.91 -6.37 12.36
C GLY A 46 4.43 -6.11 12.07
N LEU A 47 4.04 -6.11 10.80
CA LEU A 47 2.68 -5.89 10.31
C LEU A 47 2.21 -7.08 9.47
N PHE A 48 0.90 -7.13 9.23
CA PHE A 48 0.32 -7.97 8.21
C PHE A 48 -0.96 -7.35 7.65
N VAL A 49 -1.37 -7.83 6.49
CA VAL A 49 -2.68 -7.55 5.92
C VAL A 49 -3.49 -8.84 6.01
N ASP A 50 -4.72 -8.78 6.50
CA ASP A 50 -5.59 -9.95 6.57
C ASP A 50 -6.17 -10.25 5.18
N PRO A 51 -5.86 -11.41 4.55
CA PRO A 51 -6.37 -11.74 3.22
C PRO A 51 -7.90 -11.92 3.19
N TYR A 52 -8.53 -12.32 4.30
CA TYR A 52 -9.99 -12.45 4.39
C TYR A 52 -10.66 -11.09 4.49
N GLU A 53 -10.03 -10.14 5.19
CA GLU A 53 -10.49 -8.75 5.21
C GLU A 53 -10.38 -8.12 3.80
N LEU A 54 -9.25 -8.31 3.12
CA LEU A 54 -9.08 -7.84 1.74
C LEU A 54 -10.16 -8.41 0.80
N ALA A 55 -10.47 -9.70 0.92
CA ALA A 55 -11.54 -10.32 0.14
C ALA A 55 -12.88 -9.63 0.39
N SER A 56 -13.24 -9.35 1.65
CA SER A 56 -14.48 -8.64 1.99
C SER A 56 -14.50 -7.19 1.48
N LEU A 57 -13.37 -6.47 1.54
CA LEU A 57 -13.26 -5.11 1.02
C LEU A 57 -13.40 -5.07 -0.50
N ARG A 58 -12.85 -6.06 -1.20
CA ARG A 58 -12.98 -6.22 -2.64
C ARG A 58 -14.43 -6.47 -3.04
N GLU A 59 -15.14 -7.37 -2.35
CA GLU A 59 -16.57 -7.63 -2.59
C GLU A 59 -17.44 -6.37 -2.41
N LYS A 60 -17.06 -5.48 -1.50
CA LYS A 60 -17.75 -4.21 -1.24
C LYS A 60 -17.29 -3.07 -2.16
N ASN A 61 -16.38 -3.32 -3.10
CA ASN A 61 -15.75 -2.29 -3.93
C ASN A 61 -15.16 -1.14 -3.11
N LEU A 62 -14.59 -1.41 -1.94
CA LEU A 62 -13.91 -0.39 -1.12
C LEU A 62 -12.42 -0.30 -1.44
N THR A 63 -11.80 -1.42 -1.77
CA THR A 63 -10.37 -1.51 -2.07
C THR A 63 -10.13 -2.62 -3.06
N GLU A 64 -9.27 -2.37 -4.04
CA GLU A 64 -8.84 -3.37 -5.01
C GLU A 64 -7.37 -3.69 -4.72
N ALA A 65 -7.17 -4.62 -3.79
CA ALA A 65 -5.84 -5.06 -3.37
C ALA A 65 -5.74 -6.59 -3.37
N VAL A 66 -4.55 -7.09 -3.68
CA VAL A 66 -4.25 -8.53 -3.73
C VAL A 66 -2.90 -8.76 -3.04
N MET A 67 -2.88 -9.73 -2.13
CA MET A 67 -1.64 -10.23 -1.55
C MET A 67 -0.99 -11.23 -2.51
N VAL A 68 0.32 -11.15 -2.68
CA VAL A 68 1.07 -11.99 -3.65
C VAL A 68 1.43 -13.37 -3.09
N SER A 69 1.23 -13.61 -1.78
CA SER A 69 1.50 -14.89 -1.14
C SER A 69 0.29 -15.84 -1.18
N GLU A 70 0.49 -17.07 -1.64
CA GLU A 70 -0.54 -18.13 -1.65
C GLU A 70 -0.76 -18.78 -0.27
N SER A 71 0.24 -18.73 0.62
CA SER A 71 0.17 -19.29 1.96
C SER A 71 0.56 -18.24 3.00
N PHE A 72 -0.43 -17.73 3.73
CA PHE A 72 -0.22 -16.66 4.69
C PHE A 72 -0.70 -17.04 6.09
N ASN A 73 0.23 -17.09 7.05
CA ASN A 73 -0.10 -17.37 8.45
C ASN A 73 -0.40 -16.06 9.18
N VAL A 74 -1.68 -15.77 9.37
CA VAL A 74 -2.17 -14.60 10.12
C VAL A 74 -1.80 -14.65 11.60
N GLU A 75 -1.61 -15.86 12.16
CA GLU A 75 -1.31 -16.06 13.59
C GLU A 75 0.21 -16.06 13.88
N ALA A 76 1.06 -16.09 12.85
CA ALA A 76 2.51 -16.10 13.05
C ALA A 76 2.97 -14.82 13.77
N PRO A 77 3.83 -14.94 14.81
CA PRO A 77 4.43 -13.77 15.44
C PRO A 77 5.49 -13.14 14.54
N ASN A 78 5.90 -11.91 14.85
CA ASN A 78 6.80 -11.11 14.01
C ASN A 78 8.13 -11.84 13.70
N TYR A 79 8.70 -12.55 14.68
CA TYR A 79 10.00 -13.21 14.59
C TYR A 79 9.98 -14.55 13.82
N LEU A 80 8.80 -15.00 13.38
CA LEU A 80 8.62 -16.16 12.50
C LEU A 80 7.96 -15.76 11.16
N SER A 81 7.70 -14.47 10.97
CA SER A 81 7.04 -13.97 9.78
C SER A 81 8.07 -13.44 8.79
N GLU A 82 7.74 -13.53 7.51
CA GLU A 82 8.48 -12.92 6.42
C GLU A 82 7.78 -11.66 5.95
N GLU A 83 8.51 -10.80 5.24
CA GLU A 83 7.92 -9.65 4.56
C GLU A 83 6.94 -10.13 3.50
N SER A 84 5.80 -9.45 3.39
CA SER A 84 4.77 -9.80 2.41
C SER A 84 4.51 -8.68 1.43
N GLU A 85 4.23 -9.04 0.19
CA GLU A 85 3.97 -8.10 -0.89
C GLU A 85 2.46 -7.97 -1.15
N VAL A 86 1.99 -6.74 -1.28
CA VAL A 86 0.59 -6.41 -1.62
C VAL A 86 0.57 -5.46 -2.81
N LEU A 87 -0.26 -5.81 -3.79
CA LEU A 87 -0.52 -5.00 -4.98
C LEU A 87 -1.87 -4.31 -4.80
N ILE A 88 -1.92 -2.99 -4.98
CA ILE A 88 -3.11 -2.17 -4.71
C ILE A 88 -3.39 -1.29 -5.92
N TYR A 89 -4.55 -1.43 -6.54
CA TYR A 89 -5.01 -0.48 -7.56
C TYR A 89 -5.52 0.78 -6.87
N ALA A 90 -4.78 1.87 -7.06
CA ALA A 90 -5.15 3.16 -6.50
C ALA A 90 -6.29 3.78 -7.32
N ARG A 91 -7.19 4.47 -6.61
CA ARG A 91 -8.32 5.18 -7.22
C ARG A 91 -7.94 6.63 -7.44
N GLN A 92 -8.35 7.17 -8.57
CA GLN A 92 -8.25 8.60 -8.80
C GLN A 92 -9.13 9.36 -7.80
N ASP A 93 -8.62 10.45 -7.26
CA ASP A 93 -9.37 11.33 -6.37
C ASP A 93 -10.39 12.14 -7.18
N ALA A 94 -11.66 12.10 -6.79
CA ALA A 94 -12.71 12.85 -7.47
C ALA A 94 -12.53 14.38 -7.40
N GLN A 95 -11.77 14.88 -6.42
CA GLN A 95 -11.54 16.30 -6.19
C GLN A 95 -10.18 16.78 -6.73
N CYS A 96 -9.32 15.89 -7.19
CA CYS A 96 -8.00 16.22 -7.72
C CYS A 96 -7.62 15.29 -8.88
N ILE A 97 -7.56 15.86 -10.08
CA ILE A 97 -7.33 15.11 -11.34
C ILE A 97 -6.00 14.35 -11.31
N ASP A 98 -4.95 14.92 -10.71
CA ASP A 98 -3.61 14.34 -10.70
C ASP A 98 -3.31 13.58 -9.41
N CYS A 99 -4.33 13.32 -8.59
CA CYS A 99 -4.19 12.62 -7.32
C CYS A 99 -4.77 11.21 -7.40
N PHE A 100 -4.03 10.27 -6.83
CA PHE A 100 -4.47 8.90 -6.60
C PHE A 100 -4.42 8.60 -5.11
N GLN A 101 -5.36 7.78 -4.66
CA GLN A 101 -5.41 7.32 -3.28
C GLN A 101 -5.64 5.81 -3.21
N ALA A 102 -5.00 5.19 -2.23
CA ALA A 102 -5.17 3.79 -1.91
C ALA A 102 -5.33 3.61 -0.40
N PHE A 103 -6.12 2.61 -0.03
CA PHE A 103 -6.39 2.23 1.34
C PHE A 103 -5.94 0.79 1.54
N LEU A 104 -5.29 0.51 2.68
CA LEU A 104 -4.87 -0.84 3.05
C LEU A 104 -5.04 -1.05 4.56
N PRO A 105 -5.85 -2.03 5.01
CA PRO A 105 -5.92 -2.37 6.43
C PRO A 105 -4.66 -3.14 6.82
N VAL A 106 -4.01 -2.71 7.90
CA VAL A 106 -2.81 -3.34 8.43
C VAL A 106 -2.96 -3.65 9.92
N HIS A 107 -2.42 -4.79 10.32
CA HIS A 107 -2.53 -5.33 11.65
C HIS A 107 -1.14 -5.56 12.24
N TYR A 108 -0.93 -5.16 13.49
CA TYR A 108 0.32 -5.45 14.19
C TYR A 108 0.44 -6.92 14.53
N ARG A 109 1.63 -7.49 14.30
CA ARG A 109 1.97 -8.84 14.77
C ARG A 109 2.42 -8.84 16.22
N TYR A 110 2.23 -9.97 16.87
CA TYR A 110 2.79 -10.21 18.20
C TYR A 110 4.32 -10.19 18.13
N HIS A 111 4.93 -9.42 19.03
CA HIS A 111 6.37 -9.34 19.16
C HIS A 111 6.89 -10.37 20.17
N ARG A 112 8.19 -10.68 20.09
CA ARG A 112 8.83 -11.57 21.06
C ARG A 112 8.69 -11.00 22.48
N PRO A 113 8.24 -11.81 23.46
CA PRO A 113 8.20 -11.38 24.85
C PRO A 113 9.58 -10.92 25.33
N HIS A 114 9.62 -9.81 26.07
CA HIS A 114 10.86 -9.23 26.56
C HIS A 114 10.77 -8.95 28.05
N LYS A 115 11.88 -9.07 28.78
CA LYS A 115 11.92 -8.90 30.25
C LYS A 115 11.79 -7.45 30.70
N LYS A 116 12.13 -6.51 29.81
CA LYS A 116 12.00 -5.07 30.06
C LYS A 116 10.85 -4.55 29.23
N ASP A 117 10.08 -3.66 29.83
CA ASP A 117 9.08 -2.86 29.12
C ASP A 117 9.77 -1.92 28.12
N GLY A 118 9.08 -1.66 27.02
CA GLY A 118 9.55 -0.77 25.97
C GLY A 118 8.73 -0.91 24.70
N ASP A 119 8.89 0.08 23.82
CA ASP A 119 8.24 0.10 22.52
C ASP A 119 9.15 -0.49 21.45
N THR A 120 8.52 -1.02 20.41
CA THR A 120 9.20 -1.50 19.21
C THR A 120 8.80 -0.62 18.04
N LEU A 121 9.78 -0.29 17.19
CA LEU A 121 9.54 0.50 15.99
C LEU A 121 9.36 -0.44 14.81
N ILE A 122 8.31 -0.21 14.03
CA ILE A 122 8.11 -0.84 12.74
C ILE A 122 8.24 0.24 11.68
N VAL A 123 9.22 0.06 10.79
CA VAL A 123 9.48 0.99 9.69
C VAL A 123 8.74 0.49 8.46
N VAL A 124 7.91 1.35 7.87
CA VAL A 124 7.19 1.08 6.63
C VAL A 124 7.85 1.88 5.52
N SER A 125 8.41 1.17 4.54
CA SER A 125 9.10 1.77 3.39
C SER A 125 8.11 2.45 2.44
N ASN A 126 8.65 3.29 1.54
CA ASN A 126 7.85 3.78 0.43
C ASN A 126 7.49 2.62 -0.53
N PRO A 127 6.26 2.57 -1.05
CA PRO A 127 5.89 1.62 -2.08
C PRO A 127 6.50 1.96 -3.43
N ASP A 128 6.54 0.97 -4.32
CA ASP A 128 6.80 1.19 -5.73
C ASP A 128 5.50 1.63 -6.44
N LEU A 129 5.63 2.62 -7.32
CA LEU A 129 4.52 3.17 -8.09
C LEU A 129 4.64 2.71 -9.55
N LEU A 130 3.70 1.88 -10.00
CA LEU A 130 3.64 1.38 -11.37
C LEU A 130 2.43 2.01 -12.06
N MET A 131 2.69 2.92 -13.01
CA MET A 131 1.63 3.58 -13.76
C MET A 131 1.53 3.00 -15.17
N TYR A 132 0.31 2.75 -15.60
CA TYR A 132 -0.02 2.33 -16.95
C TYR A 132 -1.09 3.27 -17.50
N CYS A 133 -0.83 3.89 -18.65
CA CYS A 133 -1.78 4.78 -19.31
C CYS A 133 -2.20 4.17 -20.64
N ASP A 134 -3.50 4.16 -20.90
CA ASP A 134 -4.03 3.80 -22.21
C ASP A 134 -3.73 4.96 -23.19
N GLN A 135 -2.50 5.03 -23.70
CA GLN A 135 -2.12 5.87 -24.83
C GLN A 135 -1.60 4.97 -25.95
N GLY A 136 -2.04 5.22 -27.18
CA GLY A 136 -1.54 4.50 -28.35
C GLY A 136 -0.02 4.53 -28.39
N GLU A 137 0.59 3.34 -28.30
CA GLU A 137 2.02 3.10 -28.55
C GLU A 137 3.02 4.07 -27.87
N ASP A 138 3.28 3.96 -26.55
CA ASP A 138 4.63 4.19 -25.98
C ASP A 138 4.71 3.94 -24.45
N TYR A 139 5.78 3.25 -24.01
CA TYR A 139 5.98 2.78 -22.62
C TYR A 139 6.93 3.69 -21.81
N LYS A 140 6.59 4.04 -20.56
CA LYS A 140 7.50 4.70 -19.60
C LYS A 140 7.46 4.01 -18.22
N VAL A 141 8.63 3.61 -17.71
CA VAL A 141 8.81 3.06 -16.35
C VAL A 141 9.53 4.11 -15.50
N ALA A 142 8.97 4.49 -14.35
CA ALA A 142 9.61 5.39 -13.39
C ALA A 142 9.92 4.62 -12.10
N SER A 143 11.20 4.51 -11.74
CA SER A 143 11.68 3.98 -10.48
C SER A 143 12.15 5.12 -9.59
N THR A 144 11.76 5.13 -8.32
CA THR A 144 12.31 6.05 -7.31
C THR A 144 13.44 5.38 -6.58
N SER A 145 14.64 5.98 -6.68
CA SER A 145 15.83 5.66 -5.89
C SER A 145 15.80 6.31 -4.52
#